data_AF-A0A1G4R9G6-F1
#
_entry.id   AF-A0A1G4R9G6-F1
#
_cell.length_a   1.000
_cell.length_b   1.000
_cell.length_c   1.000
_cell.angle_alpha   90.00
_cell.angle_beta   90.00
_cell.angle_gamma   90.00
#
_symmetry.space_group_name_H-M   'P 1'
#
loop_
_entity.id
_entity.type
_entity.pdbx_description
1 polymer ?
#
loop_
_entity_poly.entity_id
_entity_poly.type
_entity_poly.pdbx_seq_one_letter_code
_entity_poly.pdbx_strand_id
1 'polypeptide(L)'
;MNRFVIAADTHGTLDIARVVDYYAGRENEFSKDNYLIICGDVGVCGFSARDEELMRGQVFNIGETTFFTFGGAFSTDRESRVEGMTWFPEEIPCAEEYEEGWHNLSEHGFAVDYIITHTGPLEAVDSYGYYKDPGAELELRQYLQRVADNTESTAWFYGHFNEDYDVDGTYFCLYEEVVTL
;
A
#
# COMPACT_ATOMS: atom_id res chain seq x y z
N MET A 1 24.20 2.62 1.79
CA MET A 1 23.16 1.77 1.17
C MET A 1 21.84 2.28 1.70
N ASN A 2 20.86 2.47 0.84
CA ASN A 2 19.53 2.88 1.26
C ASN A 2 18.94 1.79 2.16
N ARG A 3 18.22 2.20 3.21
CA ARG A 3 17.40 1.33 4.05
C ARG A 3 15.98 1.83 3.94
N PHE A 4 15.03 0.90 3.88
CA PHE A 4 13.63 1.22 3.77
C PHE A 4 12.93 0.67 5.00
N VAL A 5 12.31 1.55 5.77
CA VAL A 5 11.44 1.19 6.89
C VAL A 5 10.02 1.17 6.35
N ILE A 6 9.31 0.05 6.48
CA ILE A 6 7.94 -0.09 5.98
C ILE A 6 6.99 -0.21 7.17
N ALA A 7 5.91 0.56 7.13
CA ALA A 7 4.80 0.51 8.07
C ALA A 7 3.47 0.65 7.29
N ALA A 8 2.34 0.58 7.98
CA ALA A 8 1.03 0.81 7.38
C ALA A 8 0.07 1.45 8.39
N ASP A 9 -1.05 1.98 7.89
CA ASP A 9 -2.23 2.37 8.65
C ASP A 9 -1.92 3.14 9.95
N THR A 10 -1.19 4.25 9.84
CA THR A 10 -0.81 5.03 11.03
C THR A 10 -1.98 5.85 11.60
N HIS A 11 -3.04 6.05 10.81
CA HIS A 11 -4.25 6.79 11.16
C HIS A 11 -3.97 8.15 11.80
N GLY A 12 -3.05 8.91 11.21
CA GLY A 12 -2.59 10.19 11.73
C GLY A 12 -1.84 10.01 13.03
N THR A 13 -2.32 10.60 14.12
CA THR A 13 -1.70 10.47 15.44
C THR A 13 -2.22 9.29 16.27
N LEU A 14 -3.20 8.55 15.76
CA LEU A 14 -3.83 7.45 16.52
C LEU A 14 -2.84 6.30 16.71
N ASP A 15 -2.21 5.85 15.62
CA ASP A 15 -1.36 4.67 15.66
C ASP A 15 0.10 4.95 15.26
N ILE A 16 0.50 6.21 15.09
CA ILE A 16 1.89 6.59 14.75
C ILE A 16 2.91 6.16 15.81
N ALA A 17 2.47 5.88 17.04
CA ALA A 17 3.33 5.50 18.15
C ALA A 17 4.22 4.30 17.81
N ARG A 18 3.71 3.30 17.07
CA ARG A 18 4.49 2.12 16.66
C ARG A 18 5.71 2.48 15.81
N VAL A 19 5.57 3.48 14.93
CA VAL A 19 6.68 3.98 14.11
C VAL A 19 7.67 4.75 14.99
N VAL A 20 7.17 5.60 15.90
CA VAL A 20 8.03 6.35 16.82
C VAL A 20 8.84 5.40 17.72
N ASP A 21 8.17 4.39 18.29
CA ASP A 21 8.77 3.38 19.16
C ASP A 21 9.78 2.51 18.39
N TYR A 22 9.54 2.24 17.10
CA TYR A 22 10.50 1.54 16.25
C TYR A 22 11.83 2.29 16.12
N TYR A 23 11.81 3.62 16.06
CA TYR A 23 13.03 4.45 16.00
C TYR A 23 13.67 4.69 17.37
N ALA A 24 12.91 4.55 18.46
CA ALA A 24 13.38 4.87 19.80
C ALA A 24 14.58 4.01 20.21
N GLY A 25 15.71 4.66 20.51
CA GLY A 25 16.97 3.99 20.85
C GLY A 25 17.75 3.43 19.65
N ARG A 26 17.24 3.63 18.42
CA ARG A 26 17.85 3.19 17.16
C ARG A 26 18.20 4.35 16.24
N GLU A 27 18.15 5.59 16.73
CA GLU A 27 18.31 6.81 15.95
C GLU A 27 19.64 6.87 15.20
N ASN A 28 20.69 6.28 15.78
CA ASN A 28 22.03 6.23 15.18
C ASN A 28 22.15 5.17 14.05
N GLU A 29 21.16 4.31 13.86
CA GLU A 29 21.11 3.32 12.76
C GLU A 29 20.67 3.95 11.43
N PHE A 30 20.11 5.15 11.48
CA PHE A 30 19.48 5.80 10.33
C PHE A 30 20.23 7.05 9.87
N SER A 31 20.17 7.30 8.56
CA SER A 31 20.71 8.50 7.94
C SER A 31 19.65 9.16 7.04
N LYS A 32 20.00 10.32 6.50
CA LYS A 32 19.21 11.03 5.49
C LYS A 32 18.95 10.22 4.21
N ASP A 33 19.68 9.12 3.99
CA ASP A 33 19.56 8.27 2.80
C ASP A 33 18.65 7.06 3.09
N ASN A 34 17.89 7.10 4.20
CA ASN A 34 16.92 6.08 4.57
C ASN A 34 15.50 6.64 4.46
N TYR A 35 14.56 5.77 4.13
CA TYR A 35 13.20 6.13 3.79
C TYR A 35 12.22 5.42 4.71
N LEU A 36 11.18 6.13 5.13
CA LEU A 36 9.98 5.54 5.72
C LEU A 36 8.91 5.49 4.63
N ILE A 37 8.35 4.30 4.39
CA ILE A 37 7.24 4.05 3.47
C ILE A 37 6.06 3.60 4.32
N ILE A 38 4.89 4.22 4.12
CA ILE A 38 3.66 3.88 4.83
C ILE A 38 2.61 3.42 3.81
N CYS A 39 2.09 2.21 3.99
CA CYS A 39 1.19 1.51 3.06
C CYS A 39 -0.28 1.98 3.19
N GLY A 40 -0.52 3.27 2.96
CA GLY A 40 -1.86 3.87 3.05
C GLY A 40 -2.27 4.24 4.47
N ASP A 41 -3.49 4.79 4.61
CA ASP A 41 -4.11 5.29 5.85
C ASP A 41 -3.16 6.09 6.77
N VAL A 42 -2.32 6.93 6.16
CA VAL A 42 -1.35 7.77 6.88
C VAL A 42 -2.06 8.80 7.78
N GLY A 43 -3.28 9.21 7.40
CA GLY A 43 -4.09 10.20 8.12
C GLY A 43 -3.58 11.65 7.95
N VAL A 44 -3.00 11.97 6.79
CA VAL A 44 -2.56 13.33 6.46
C VAL A 44 -3.66 14.08 5.69
N CYS A 45 -4.39 14.94 6.41
CA CYS A 45 -5.40 15.81 5.80
C CYS A 45 -4.75 17.01 5.11
N GLY A 46 -5.18 17.33 3.88
CA GLY A 46 -4.73 18.54 3.15
C GLY A 46 -4.10 18.28 1.79
N PHE A 47 -3.99 17.02 1.37
CA PHE A 47 -3.77 16.66 -0.03
C PHE A 47 -5.09 16.65 -0.81
N SER A 48 -5.03 16.89 -2.12
CA SER A 48 -6.21 16.77 -2.98
C SER A 48 -6.29 15.36 -3.57
N ALA A 49 -7.49 14.81 -3.76
CA ALA A 49 -7.69 13.51 -4.42
C ALA A 49 -6.95 13.45 -5.78
N ARG A 50 -6.91 14.58 -6.50
CA ARG A 50 -6.16 14.73 -7.75
C ARG A 50 -4.65 14.50 -7.61
N ASP A 51 -4.04 14.91 -6.49
CA ASP A 51 -2.61 14.68 -6.25
C ASP A 51 -2.33 13.19 -5.95
N GLU A 52 -3.31 12.48 -5.36
CA GLU A 52 -3.23 11.04 -5.09
C GLU A 52 -3.45 10.20 -6.37
N GLU A 53 -4.39 10.60 -7.22
CA GLU A 53 -4.65 10.01 -8.55
C GLU A 53 -3.38 10.00 -9.42
N LEU A 54 -2.62 11.12 -9.43
CA LEU A 54 -1.41 11.25 -10.24
C LEU A 54 -0.27 10.30 -9.83
N MET A 55 -0.34 9.71 -8.64
CA MET A 55 0.71 8.86 -8.08
C MET A 55 0.35 7.37 -8.11
N ARG A 56 -0.90 7.01 -8.45
CA ARG A 56 -1.35 5.62 -8.52
C ARG A 56 -0.77 4.94 -9.76
N GLY A 57 -0.28 3.70 -9.61
CA GLY A 57 0.24 2.92 -10.73
C GLY A 57 1.65 3.29 -11.19
N GLN A 58 2.41 4.02 -10.37
CA GLN A 58 3.77 4.44 -10.72
C GLN A 58 4.82 3.43 -10.24
N VAL A 59 5.94 3.37 -10.98
CA VAL A 59 7.17 2.68 -10.55
C VAL A 59 8.20 3.72 -10.17
N PHE A 60 8.66 3.69 -8.92
CA PHE A 60 9.67 4.60 -8.38
C PHE A 60 11.03 3.92 -8.31
N ASN A 61 12.07 4.68 -8.68
CA ASN A 61 13.45 4.30 -8.48
C ASN A 61 14.03 5.11 -7.31
N ILE A 62 14.29 4.45 -6.18
CA ILE A 62 14.94 5.06 -5.02
C ILE A 62 16.31 4.40 -4.83
N GLY A 63 17.36 5.11 -5.24
CA GLY A 63 18.69 4.51 -5.35
C GLY A 63 18.72 3.46 -6.45
N GLU A 64 19.11 2.24 -6.12
CA GLU A 64 19.11 1.08 -7.04
C GLU A 64 17.88 0.18 -6.83
N THR A 65 16.91 0.60 -6.00
CA THR A 65 15.73 -0.19 -5.67
C THR A 65 14.48 0.37 -6.35
N THR A 66 13.73 -0.53 -6.97
CA THR A 66 12.48 -0.28 -7.70
C THR A 66 11.26 -0.62 -6.83
N PHE A 67 10.28 0.28 -6.82
CA PHE A 67 9.02 0.11 -6.09
C PHE A 67 7.86 0.34 -7.03
N PHE A 68 7.00 -0.66 -7.22
CA PHE A 68 5.67 -0.39 -7.80
C PHE A 68 4.72 0.02 -6.68
N THR A 69 3.94 1.08 -6.90
CA THR A 69 2.96 1.54 -5.92
C THR A 69 1.56 1.59 -6.50
N PHE A 70 0.57 1.12 -5.74
CA PHE A 70 -0.83 1.22 -6.13
C PHE A 70 -1.73 1.49 -4.94
N GLY A 71 -2.36 2.67 -4.93
CA GLY A 71 -3.28 3.08 -3.88
C GLY A 71 -4.73 2.66 -4.14
N GLY A 72 -5.59 3.07 -3.21
CA GLY A 72 -7.02 2.78 -3.20
C GLY A 72 -7.39 1.62 -2.29
N ALA A 73 -8.55 1.73 -1.66
CA ALA A 73 -9.21 0.67 -0.92
C ALA A 73 -10.67 1.03 -0.69
N PHE A 74 -11.48 0.03 -0.34
CA PHE A 74 -12.88 0.27 -0.05
C PHE A 74 -13.08 0.80 1.36
N SER A 75 -13.71 1.97 1.43
CA SER A 75 -14.13 2.59 2.67
C SER A 75 -15.28 1.81 3.35
N THR A 76 -14.92 0.93 4.28
CA THR A 76 -15.85 0.00 4.96
C THR A 76 -16.94 0.70 5.80
N ASP A 77 -16.70 1.93 6.24
CA ASP A 77 -17.61 2.74 7.05
C ASP A 77 -18.29 3.87 6.23
N ARG A 78 -18.18 3.87 4.90
CA ARG A 78 -18.70 4.95 4.04
C ARG A 78 -20.19 5.24 4.22
N GLU A 79 -20.99 4.22 4.57
CA GLU A 79 -22.43 4.37 4.83
C GLU A 79 -22.72 5.29 6.03
N SER A 80 -21.75 5.42 6.94
CA SER A 80 -21.80 6.30 8.09
C SER A 80 -21.13 7.67 7.85
N ARG A 81 -20.54 7.87 6.66
CA ARG A 81 -19.80 9.06 6.25
C ARG A 81 -20.58 9.87 5.19
N VAL A 82 -20.18 11.11 5.00
CA VAL A 82 -20.71 12.03 3.98
C VAL A 82 -19.81 12.00 2.75
N GLU A 83 -20.39 11.60 1.61
CA GLU A 83 -19.72 11.57 0.30
C GLU A 83 -19.24 12.97 -0.11
N GLY A 84 -18.03 13.05 -0.65
CA GLY A 84 -17.38 14.30 -1.07
C GLY A 84 -16.92 15.20 0.09
N MET A 85 -17.04 14.73 1.33
CA MET A 85 -16.57 15.46 2.52
C MET A 85 -15.66 14.61 3.40
N THR A 86 -16.09 13.40 3.71
CA THR A 86 -15.43 12.50 4.66
C THR A 86 -15.07 11.16 4.04
N TRP A 87 -15.58 10.87 2.84
CA TRP A 87 -15.10 9.82 1.94
C TRP A 87 -15.31 10.28 0.50
N PHE A 88 -14.52 9.75 -0.43
CA PHE A 88 -14.53 10.15 -1.84
C PHE A 88 -14.69 8.93 -2.75
N PRO A 89 -15.55 8.97 -3.78
CA PRO A 89 -15.63 7.90 -4.78
C PRO A 89 -14.27 7.55 -5.42
N GLU A 90 -13.38 8.53 -5.54
CA GLU A 90 -12.02 8.45 -6.09
C GLU A 90 -11.04 7.62 -5.23
N GLU A 91 -11.45 7.24 -4.01
CA GLU A 91 -10.73 6.24 -3.20
C GLU A 91 -10.67 4.87 -3.92
N ILE A 92 -11.63 4.57 -4.79
CA ILE A 92 -11.60 3.40 -5.68
C ILE A 92 -11.00 3.78 -7.03
N PRO A 93 -10.04 3.01 -7.56
CA PRO A 93 -9.42 3.34 -8.83
C PRO A 93 -10.34 3.23 -10.04
N CYS A 94 -10.14 4.15 -10.98
CA CYS A 94 -10.78 4.12 -12.28
C CYS A 94 -10.00 3.23 -13.27
N ALA A 95 -10.62 2.97 -14.42
CA ALA A 95 -10.04 2.14 -15.47
C ALA A 95 -8.69 2.68 -15.97
N GLU A 96 -8.58 4.00 -16.12
CA GLU A 96 -7.36 4.66 -16.57
C GLU A 96 -6.20 4.45 -15.60
N GLU A 97 -6.44 4.44 -14.29
CA GLU A 97 -5.42 4.18 -13.28
C GLU A 97 -4.96 2.71 -13.29
N TYR A 98 -5.86 1.77 -13.53
CA TYR A 98 -5.48 0.35 -13.72
C TYR A 98 -4.63 0.17 -14.99
N GLU A 99 -4.99 0.84 -16.08
CA GLU A 99 -4.24 0.80 -17.34
C GLU A 99 -2.86 1.43 -17.21
N GLU A 100 -2.75 2.56 -16.53
CA GLU A 100 -1.48 3.24 -16.21
C GLU A 100 -0.55 2.33 -15.39
N GLY A 101 -1.07 1.72 -14.32
CA GLY A 101 -0.29 0.78 -13.51
C GLY A 101 0.21 -0.43 -14.30
N TRP A 102 -0.66 -1.01 -15.12
CA TRP A 102 -0.28 -2.11 -16.00
C TRP A 102 0.76 -1.69 -17.05
N HIS A 103 0.62 -0.50 -17.63
CA HIS A 103 1.57 0.04 -18.60
C HIS A 103 2.95 0.24 -17.96
N ASN A 104 3.01 0.87 -16.79
CA ASN A 104 4.27 1.12 -16.09
C ASN A 104 4.97 -0.18 -15.69
N LEU A 105 4.24 -1.19 -15.21
CA LEU A 105 4.81 -2.52 -14.98
C LEU A 105 5.35 -3.13 -16.28
N SER A 106 4.63 -3.00 -17.39
CA SER A 106 5.07 -3.52 -18.68
C SER A 106 6.36 -2.87 -19.20
N GLU A 107 6.54 -1.56 -19.01
CA GLU A 107 7.77 -0.84 -19.35
C GLU A 107 8.97 -1.30 -18.50
N HIS A 108 8.69 -1.84 -17.31
CA HIS A 108 9.69 -2.45 -16.42
C HIS A 108 9.78 -3.98 -16.60
N GLY A 109 9.19 -4.53 -17.66
CA GLY A 109 9.24 -5.95 -17.96
C GLY A 109 8.56 -6.85 -16.92
N PHE A 110 7.61 -6.29 -16.16
CA PHE A 110 6.94 -6.94 -15.03
C PHE A 110 7.93 -7.48 -13.97
N ALA A 111 8.98 -6.72 -13.68
CA ALA A 111 9.90 -7.03 -12.59
C ALA A 111 10.22 -5.76 -11.80
N VAL A 112 9.98 -5.79 -10.49
CA VAL A 112 10.31 -4.73 -9.54
C VAL A 112 10.82 -5.35 -8.23
N ASP A 113 11.60 -4.64 -7.42
CA ASP A 113 12.13 -5.21 -6.18
C ASP A 113 11.02 -5.41 -5.15
N TYR A 114 10.16 -4.40 -4.98
CA TYR A 114 9.07 -4.41 -4.01
C TYR A 114 7.77 -3.83 -4.58
N ILE A 115 6.65 -4.34 -4.09
CA ILE A 115 5.33 -3.80 -4.39
C ILE A 115 4.73 -3.22 -3.10
N ILE A 116 4.22 -1.99 -3.16
CA ILE A 116 3.60 -1.28 -2.04
C ILE A 116 2.17 -0.90 -2.42
N THR A 117 1.19 -1.42 -1.71
CA THR A 117 -0.22 -1.07 -1.95
C THR A 117 -0.93 -0.76 -0.65
N HIS A 118 -2.16 -0.24 -0.71
CA HIS A 118 -2.95 -0.06 0.50
C HIS A 118 -3.71 -1.35 0.89
N THR A 119 -4.37 -2.01 -0.06
CA THR A 119 -4.99 -3.35 0.11
C THR A 119 -4.18 -4.44 -0.62
N GLY A 120 -4.48 -5.72 -0.39
CA GLY A 120 -3.73 -6.86 -0.93
C GLY A 120 -4.37 -7.53 -2.16
N PRO A 121 -3.64 -8.44 -2.84
CA PRO A 121 -4.20 -9.27 -3.92
C PRO A 121 -5.24 -10.26 -3.40
N LEU A 122 -6.23 -10.59 -4.25
CA LEU A 122 -7.41 -11.36 -3.88
C LEU A 122 -7.11 -12.65 -3.10
N GLU A 123 -6.21 -13.49 -3.59
CA GLU A 123 -5.91 -14.79 -2.97
C GLU A 123 -5.18 -14.64 -1.64
N ALA A 124 -4.27 -13.67 -1.52
CA ALA A 124 -3.58 -13.38 -0.26
C ALA A 124 -4.59 -12.90 0.81
N VAL A 125 -5.49 -11.98 0.45
CA VAL A 125 -6.53 -11.46 1.35
C VAL A 125 -7.53 -12.53 1.76
N ASP A 126 -7.95 -13.38 0.83
CA ASP A 126 -8.88 -14.48 1.10
C ASP A 126 -8.27 -15.56 2.02
N SER A 127 -6.94 -15.69 2.04
CA SER A 127 -6.22 -16.73 2.80
C SER A 127 -6.42 -16.62 4.32
N TYR A 128 -6.64 -15.41 4.85
CA TYR A 128 -6.93 -15.16 6.27
C TYR A 128 -8.41 -14.84 6.54
N GLY A 129 -9.30 -15.13 5.59
CA GLY A 129 -10.75 -15.16 5.83
C GLY A 129 -11.46 -13.80 5.75
N TYR A 130 -10.87 -12.82 5.07
CA TYR A 130 -11.51 -11.52 4.87
C TYR A 130 -12.52 -11.53 3.70
N TYR A 131 -13.73 -12.00 3.99
CA TYR A 131 -14.82 -12.12 3.00
C TYR A 131 -15.71 -10.87 2.88
N LYS A 132 -15.32 -9.71 3.44
CA LYS A 132 -16.20 -8.53 3.48
C LYS A 132 -16.25 -7.84 2.11
N ASP A 133 -17.49 -7.63 1.69
CA ASP A 133 -18.02 -6.82 0.59
C ASP A 133 -17.47 -7.07 -0.84
N PRO A 134 -18.10 -7.99 -1.61
CA PRO A 134 -17.65 -8.37 -2.95
C PRO A 134 -17.95 -7.33 -4.04
N GLY A 135 -18.57 -6.20 -3.72
CA GLY A 135 -19.01 -5.26 -4.76
C GLY A 135 -17.90 -4.34 -5.27
N ALA A 136 -17.43 -3.46 -4.39
CA ALA A 136 -16.64 -2.30 -4.82
C ALA A 136 -15.13 -2.49 -4.65
N GLU A 137 -14.66 -3.38 -3.78
CA GLU A 137 -13.22 -3.69 -3.65
C GLU A 137 -12.79 -4.89 -4.51
N LEU A 138 -13.74 -5.73 -4.95
CA LEU A 138 -13.41 -6.96 -5.66
C LEU A 138 -12.66 -6.68 -6.96
N GLU A 139 -13.05 -5.64 -7.70
CA GLU A 139 -12.37 -5.25 -8.94
C GLU A 139 -10.90 -4.85 -8.67
N LEU A 140 -10.67 -4.04 -7.63
CA LEU A 140 -9.33 -3.67 -7.19
C LEU A 140 -8.51 -4.91 -6.77
N ARG A 141 -9.08 -5.78 -5.92
CA ARG A 141 -8.40 -7.01 -5.49
C ARG A 141 -8.09 -7.96 -6.66
N GLN A 142 -8.96 -8.03 -7.66
CA GLN A 142 -8.73 -8.80 -8.90
C GLN A 142 -7.63 -8.18 -9.77
N TYR A 143 -7.59 -6.85 -9.87
CA TYR A 143 -6.49 -6.16 -10.54
C TYR A 143 -5.15 -6.44 -9.84
N LEU A 144 -5.10 -6.33 -8.51
CA LEU A 144 -3.89 -6.64 -7.75
C LEU A 144 -3.51 -8.13 -7.85
N GLN A 145 -4.48 -9.04 -7.90
CA GLN A 145 -4.20 -10.46 -8.18
C GLN A 145 -3.55 -10.63 -9.56
N ARG A 146 -4.07 -9.95 -10.59
CA ARG A 146 -3.47 -9.99 -11.92
C ARG A 146 -2.03 -9.44 -11.90
N VAL A 147 -1.75 -8.39 -11.12
CA VAL A 147 -0.38 -7.90 -10.93
C VAL A 147 0.49 -8.97 -10.28
N ALA A 148 0.01 -9.61 -9.21
CA ALA A 148 0.71 -10.69 -8.52
C ALA A 148 1.03 -11.88 -9.44
N ASP A 149 0.10 -12.26 -10.31
CA ASP A 149 0.27 -13.38 -11.25
C ASP A 149 1.29 -13.11 -12.36
N ASN A 150 1.59 -11.83 -12.64
CA ASN A 150 2.37 -11.42 -13.80
C ASN A 150 3.68 -10.70 -13.45
N THR A 151 3.86 -10.26 -12.21
CA THR A 151 5.00 -9.43 -11.79
C THR A 151 5.90 -10.15 -10.81
N GLU A 152 7.19 -10.23 -11.12
CA GLU A 152 8.20 -10.72 -10.18
C GLU A 152 8.52 -9.62 -9.16
N SER A 153 8.50 -9.97 -7.88
CA SER A 153 8.95 -9.10 -6.78
C SER A 153 9.50 -9.91 -5.61
N THR A 154 10.35 -9.28 -4.78
CA THR A 154 10.93 -9.93 -3.59
C THR A 154 9.92 -9.99 -2.46
N ALA A 155 9.13 -8.92 -2.28
CA ALA A 155 8.08 -8.83 -1.28
C ALA A 155 7.03 -7.79 -1.67
N TRP A 156 5.82 -7.99 -1.17
CA TRP A 156 4.69 -7.11 -1.34
C TRP A 156 4.18 -6.68 0.04
N PHE A 157 4.17 -5.37 0.31
CA PHE A 157 3.68 -4.80 1.57
C PHE A 157 2.37 -4.05 1.36
N TYR A 158 1.41 -4.29 2.25
CA TYR A 158 0.10 -3.64 2.24
C TYR A 158 -0.49 -3.53 3.65
N GLY A 159 -1.62 -2.85 3.78
CA GLY A 159 -2.25 -2.50 5.05
C GLY A 159 -3.75 -2.79 5.04
N HIS A 160 -4.57 -1.80 5.44
CA HIS A 160 -6.03 -1.76 5.36
C HIS A 160 -6.79 -2.65 6.37
N PHE A 161 -6.25 -3.81 6.73
CA PHE A 161 -6.97 -4.81 7.55
C PHE A 161 -6.78 -4.64 9.05
N ASN A 162 -5.89 -3.74 9.48
CA ASN A 162 -5.55 -3.49 10.89
C ASN A 162 -5.08 -4.72 11.67
N GLU A 163 -4.45 -5.67 10.97
CA GLU A 163 -3.87 -6.89 11.52
C GLU A 163 -2.62 -7.26 10.71
N ASP A 164 -1.65 -7.90 11.36
CA ASP A 164 -0.43 -8.38 10.69
C ASP A 164 -0.65 -9.78 10.11
N TYR A 165 -0.32 -9.97 8.83
CA TYR A 165 -0.35 -11.26 8.16
C TYR A 165 0.89 -11.45 7.28
N ASP A 166 1.50 -12.63 7.37
CA ASP A 166 2.51 -13.13 6.43
C ASP A 166 1.88 -14.27 5.61
N VAL A 167 1.74 -14.05 4.31
CA VAL A 167 1.27 -15.05 3.36
C VAL A 167 2.46 -15.50 2.50
N ASP A 168 2.89 -16.74 2.74
CA ASP A 168 3.94 -17.45 2.00
C ASP A 168 5.29 -16.72 1.93
N GLY A 169 5.62 -15.87 2.91
CA GLY A 169 6.86 -15.10 2.95
C GLY A 169 7.01 -14.08 1.84
N THR A 170 5.92 -13.75 1.15
CA THR A 170 5.89 -12.88 -0.04
C THR A 170 4.96 -11.70 0.15
N TYR A 171 3.77 -11.93 0.74
CA TYR A 171 2.76 -10.89 0.94
C TYR A 171 2.64 -10.59 2.44
N PHE A 172 2.91 -9.34 2.79
CA PHE A 172 2.96 -8.86 4.17
C PHE A 172 1.88 -7.78 4.36
N CYS A 173 0.78 -8.17 5.01
CA CYS A 173 -0.16 -7.21 5.57
C CYS A 173 0.45 -6.69 6.88
N LEU A 174 0.63 -5.38 7.00
CA LEU A 174 1.22 -4.76 8.17
C LEU A 174 0.14 -3.97 8.93
N TYR A 175 0.22 -4.00 10.25
CA TYR A 175 -0.45 -3.07 11.14
C TYR A 175 0.45 -2.73 12.32
N GLU A 176 0.75 -3.67 13.23
CA GLU A 176 1.63 -3.41 14.37
C GLU A 176 3.11 -3.54 14.01
N GLU A 177 3.43 -4.39 13.03
CA GLU A 177 4.81 -4.59 12.61
C GLU A 177 5.36 -3.41 11.81
N VAL A 178 6.62 -3.07 12.10
CA VAL A 178 7.42 -2.13 11.33
C VAL A 178 8.67 -2.88 10.87
N VAL A 179 8.82 -3.04 9.56
CA VAL A 179 9.86 -3.86 8.96
C VAL A 179 10.97 -3.01 8.35
N THR A 180 12.16 -3.59 8.17
CA THR A 180 13.27 -2.93 7.47
C THR A 180 13.88 -3.83 6.42
N LEU A 181 14.06 -3.24 5.24
CA LEU A 181 14.70 -3.81 4.06
C LEU A 181 16.17 -3.39 3.98
#